data_AF-A0A935DMU3-F1
#
_entry.id   AF-A0A935DMU3-F1
#
_cell.length_a   1.000
_cell.length_b   1.000
_cell.length_c   1.000
_cell.angle_alpha   90.00
_cell.angle_beta   90.00
_cell.angle_gamma   90.00
#
_symmetry.space_group_name_H-M   'P 1'
#
loop_
_entity.id
_entity.type
_entity.pdbx_description
1 polymer ?
#
loop_
_entity_poly.entity_id
_entity_poly.type
_entity_poly.pdbx_seq_one_letter_code
_entity_poly.pdbx_strand_id
1 'polypeptide(L)'
;MSHGVEVLIPIAGHIDPSKEKERLEKDILKAQKESSGLAGRLNNPDYVGRAPADVVAKDRERLTELADKVDRLRAAIAVVGEITG
;
A
#
# COMPACT_ATOMS: atom_id res chain seq x y z
N MET A 1 33.80 -18.14 24.19
CA MET A 1 32.41 -17.66 24.37
C MET A 1 31.79 -17.61 23.00
N SER A 2 30.71 -18.36 22.82
CA SER A 2 30.11 -18.73 21.54
C SER A 2 29.54 -17.54 20.78
N HIS A 3 29.76 -17.61 19.47
CA HIS A 3 29.30 -16.75 18.38
C HIS A 3 27.80 -16.48 18.42
N GLY A 4 27.45 -15.22 18.15
CA GLY A 4 26.10 -14.76 17.86
C GLY A 4 26.19 -13.38 17.27
N VAL A 5 26.76 -13.26 16.06
CA VAL A 5 26.57 -12.05 15.25
C VAL A 5 25.11 -12.10 14.81
N GLU A 6 24.23 -11.61 15.67
CA GLU A 6 22.90 -11.19 15.26
C GLU A 6 23.10 -10.16 14.18
N VAL A 7 22.86 -10.55 12.93
CA VAL A 7 22.71 -9.62 11.82
C VAL A 7 21.37 -8.93 12.03
N LEU A 8 21.33 -8.07 13.04
CA LEU A 8 20.42 -6.94 13.10
C LEU A 8 20.81 -6.08 11.91
N ILE A 9 20.02 -6.12 10.84
CA ILE A 9 20.05 -5.06 9.84
C ILE A 9 19.86 -3.76 10.65
N PRO A 10 20.87 -2.88 10.71
CA PRO A 10 20.73 -1.65 11.44
C PRO A 10 19.78 -0.77 10.62
N ILE A 11 18.48 -0.85 10.92
CA ILE A 11 17.57 0.27 10.71
C ILE A 11 18.17 1.41 11.53
N ALA A 12 18.87 2.33 10.86
CA ALA A 12 19.50 3.47 11.51
C ALA A 12 18.47 4.24 12.35
N GLY A 13 18.41 3.93 13.65
CA GLY A 13 17.64 4.62 14.69
C GLY A 13 16.12 4.37 14.71
N HIS A 14 15.64 3.71 15.77
CA HIS A 14 14.35 3.98 16.42
C HIS A 14 13.06 4.04 15.56
N ILE A 15 12.70 2.97 14.85
CA ILE A 15 11.32 2.89 14.34
C ILE A 15 10.43 2.30 15.43
N ASP A 16 9.71 3.18 16.12
CA ASP A 16 8.61 2.85 17.03
C ASP A 16 7.52 2.08 16.23
N PRO A 17 7.12 0.87 16.65
CA PRO A 17 6.05 0.12 15.99
C PRO A 17 4.76 0.93 15.79
N SER A 18 4.47 1.87 16.70
CA SER A 18 3.35 2.80 16.57
C SER A 18 3.55 3.77 15.41
N LYS A 19 4.76 4.32 15.25
CA LYS A 19 5.11 5.19 14.10
C LYS A 19 5.17 4.42 12.79
N GLU A 20 5.59 3.16 12.83
CA GLU A 20 5.55 2.27 11.66
C GLU A 20 4.11 2.03 11.22
N LYS A 21 3.23 1.69 12.16
CA LYS A 21 1.79 1.55 11.91
C LYS A 21 1.20 2.82 11.32
N GLU A 22 1.49 3.99 11.90
CA GLU A 22 1.01 5.29 11.36
C GLU A 22 1.52 5.55 9.94
N ARG A 23 2.77 5.18 9.62
CA ARG A 23 3.31 5.32 8.27
C ARG A 23 2.55 4.43 7.28
N LEU A 24 2.34 3.16 7.64
CA LEU A 24 1.61 2.21 6.82
C LEU A 24 0.15 2.65 6.63
N GLU A 25 -0.52 3.16 7.67
CA GLU A 25 -1.88 3.72 7.58
C GLU A 25 -1.94 4.92 6.63
N LYS A 26 -0.96 5.84 6.70
CA LYS A 26 -0.86 6.96 5.75
C LYS A 26 -0.68 6.50 4.31
N ASP A 27 0.10 5.45 4.08
CA ASP A 27 0.31 4.91 2.75
C ASP A 27 -0.91 4.16 2.21
N ILE A 28 -1.67 3.50 3.08
CA ILE A 28 -3.00 2.96 2.74
C ILE A 28 -3.94 4.08 2.31
N LEU A 29 -4.03 5.17 3.09
CA LEU A 29 -4.91 6.30 2.77
C LEU A 29 -4.56 6.93 1.41
N LYS A 30 -3.27 7.08 1.10
CA LYS A 30 -2.83 7.56 -0.22
C LYS A 30 -3.26 6.62 -1.34
N ALA A 31 -3.02 5.32 -1.19
CA ALA A 31 -3.39 4.31 -2.19
C ALA A 31 -4.91 4.22 -2.39
N GLN A 32 -5.69 4.32 -1.31
CA GLN A 32 -7.15 4.37 -1.36
C GLN A 32 -7.66 5.63 -2.06
N LYS A 33 -7.04 6.80 -1.83
CA LYS A 33 -7.41 8.04 -2.51
C LYS A 33 -7.13 7.97 -4.02
N GLU A 34 -6.00 7.41 -4.41
CA GLU A 34 -5.65 7.18 -5.82
C GLU A 34 -6.65 6.19 -6.47
N SER A 35 -6.91 5.07 -5.79
CA SER A 35 -7.87 4.05 -6.21
C SER A 35 -9.27 4.62 -6.38
N SER A 36 -9.76 5.42 -5.42
CA SER A 36 -11.07 6.08 -5.53
C SER A 36 -11.16 7.05 -6.70
N GLY A 37 -10.07 7.75 -7.02
CA GLY A 37 -10.03 8.65 -8.18
C GLY A 37 -10.11 7.89 -9.50
N LEU A 38 -9.36 6.79 -9.63
CA LEU A 38 -9.39 5.92 -10.81
C LEU A 38 -10.74 5.20 -10.95
N ALA A 39 -11.28 4.65 -9.86
CA ALA A 39 -12.59 4.02 -9.83
C ALA A 39 -13.68 5.00 -10.28
N GLY A 40 -13.63 6.27 -9.82
CA GLY A 40 -14.57 7.30 -10.25
C GLY A 40 -14.52 7.58 -11.76
N ARG A 41 -13.32 7.61 -12.36
CA ARG A 41 -13.15 7.76 -13.81
C ARG A 41 -13.65 6.54 -14.58
N LEU A 42 -13.30 5.35 -14.12
CA LEU A 42 -13.69 4.07 -14.74
C LEU A 42 -15.19 3.77 -14.59
N ASN A 43 -15.85 4.34 -13.59
CA ASN A 43 -17.29 4.26 -13.41
C ASN A 43 -18.05 5.29 -14.27
N ASN A 44 -17.34 6.28 -14.85
CA ASN A 44 -17.95 7.24 -15.75
C ASN A 44 -18.02 6.66 -17.17
N PRO A 45 -19.23 6.37 -17.71
CA PRO A 45 -19.40 5.81 -19.05
C PRO A 45 -18.86 6.72 -20.15
N ASP A 46 -18.90 8.04 -19.96
CA ASP A 46 -18.37 9.00 -20.92
C ASP A 46 -16.85 8.92 -21.02
N TYR A 47 -16.18 8.66 -19.88
CA TYR A 47 -14.73 8.45 -19.87
C TYR A 47 -14.39 7.12 -20.53
N VAL A 48 -15.05 6.03 -20.14
CA VAL A 48 -14.78 4.69 -20.70
C VAL A 48 -15.09 4.62 -22.20
N GLY A 49 -16.11 5.33 -22.66
CA GLY A 49 -16.50 5.37 -24.07
C GLY A 49 -15.67 6.32 -24.95
N ARG A 50 -15.01 7.32 -24.38
CA ARG A 50 -14.24 8.34 -25.14
C ARG A 50 -12.73 8.22 -24.97
N ALA A 51 -12.26 7.66 -23.85
CA ALA A 51 -10.85 7.47 -23.61
C ALA A 51 -10.30 6.32 -24.46
N PRO A 52 -9.03 6.39 -24.89
CA PRO A 52 -8.36 5.29 -25.56
C PRO A 52 -8.41 3.99 -24.74
N ALA A 53 -8.61 2.86 -25.41
CA ALA A 53 -8.77 1.56 -24.75
C ALA A 53 -7.53 1.16 -23.94
N ASP A 54 -6.33 1.55 -24.37
CA ASP A 54 -5.07 1.34 -23.65
C ASP A 54 -5.00 2.15 -22.35
N VAL A 55 -5.54 3.37 -22.34
CA VAL A 55 -5.63 4.19 -21.13
C VAL A 55 -6.63 3.59 -20.15
N VAL A 56 -7.82 3.17 -20.62
CA VAL A 56 -8.82 2.52 -19.76
C VAL A 56 -8.29 1.19 -19.20
N ALA A 57 -7.57 0.41 -20.00
CA ALA A 57 -6.95 -0.83 -19.56
C ALA A 57 -5.89 -0.56 -18.47
N LYS A 58 -4.99 0.40 -18.69
CA LYS A 58 -3.98 0.80 -17.70
C LYS A 58 -4.60 1.32 -16.40
N ASP A 59 -5.66 2.12 -16.48
CA ASP A 59 -6.35 2.61 -15.29
C ASP A 59 -7.00 1.46 -14.50
N ARG A 60 -7.54 0.43 -15.19
CA ARG A 60 -8.07 -0.78 -14.55
C ARG A 60 -6.98 -1.63 -13.91
N GLU A 61 -5.88 -1.86 -14.61
CA GLU A 61 -4.71 -2.56 -14.05
C GLU A 61 -4.17 -1.83 -12.82
N ARG A 62 -4.04 -0.50 -12.93
CA ARG A 62 -3.61 0.34 -11.82
C ARG A 62 -4.55 0.26 -10.63
N LEU A 63 -5.85 0.21 -10.87
CA LEU A 63 -6.84 0.04 -9.81
C LEU A 63 -6.64 -1.28 -9.06
N THR A 64 -6.39 -2.37 -9.79
CA THR A 64 -6.06 -3.68 -9.21
C THR A 64 -4.74 -3.64 -8.43
N GLU A 65 -3.68 -3.07 -8.99
CA GLU A 65 -2.39 -2.93 -8.28
C GLU A 65 -2.52 -2.15 -6.97
N LEU A 66 -3.32 -1.08 -6.97
CA LEU A 66 -3.55 -0.28 -5.78
C LEU A 66 -4.35 -1.05 -4.73
N ALA A 67 -5.32 -1.87 -5.14
CA ALA A 67 -6.03 -2.76 -4.22
C ALA A 67 -5.08 -3.78 -3.59
N ASP A 68 -4.28 -4.47 -4.40
CA ASP A 68 -3.27 -5.43 -3.92
C ASP A 68 -2.23 -4.77 -3.00
N LYS A 69 -1.87 -3.51 -3.29
CA LYS A 69 -0.97 -2.74 -2.43
C LYS A 69 -1.62 -2.44 -1.08
N VAL A 70 -2.88 -2.01 -1.06
CA VAL A 70 -3.62 -1.76 0.18
C VAL A 70 -3.70 -3.03 1.02
N ASP A 71 -3.99 -4.17 0.42
CA ASP A 71 -4.09 -5.45 1.14
C ASP A 71 -2.74 -5.89 1.72
N ARG A 72 -1.65 -5.73 0.95
CA ARG A 72 -0.29 -5.96 1.47
C ARG A 72 0.07 -5.04 2.63
N LEU A 73 -0.28 -3.76 2.55
CA LEU A 73 -0.02 -2.80 3.63
C LEU A 73 -0.86 -3.11 4.88
N ARG A 74 -2.11 -3.56 4.71
CA ARG A 74 -2.96 -4.01 5.83
C ARG A 74 -2.39 -5.25 6.51
N ALA A 75 -1.91 -6.22 5.73
CA ALA A 75 -1.23 -7.39 6.27
C ALA A 75 0.03 -6.99 7.07
N ALA A 76 0.81 -6.03 6.56
CA ALA A 76 1.97 -5.50 7.28
C ALA A 76 1.57 -4.85 8.62
N ILE A 77 0.49 -4.07 8.65
CA ILE A 77 -0.04 -3.48 9.90
C ILE A 77 -0.45 -4.57 10.89
N ALA A 78 -1.09 -5.64 10.43
CA ALA A 78 -1.49 -6.75 11.31
C ALA A 78 -0.26 -7.38 11.98
N VAL A 79 0.80 -7.64 11.21
CA VAL A 79 2.07 -8.17 11.73
C VAL A 79 2.72 -7.21 12.74
N VAL A 80 2.74 -5.90 12.44
CA VAL A 80 3.25 -4.90 13.39
C VAL A 80 2.41 -4.93 14.68
N GLY A 81 1.09 -5.07 14.59
CA GLY A 81 0.21 -5.21 15.74
C GLY A 81 0.52 -6.42 16.61
N GLU A 82 0.84 -7.57 15.99
CA GLU A 82 1.22 -8.80 16.71
C GLU A 82 2.57 -8.68 17.42
N ILE A 83 3.51 -7.91 16.87
CA ILE A 83 4.85 -7.69 17.47
C ILE A 83 4.79 -6.71 18.65
N THR A 84 3.76 -5.86 18.72
CA THR A 84 3.60 -4.87 19.79
C THR A 84 2.66 -5.34 20.92
N GLY A 85 2.11 -6.56 20.81
CA GLY A 85 1.18 -7.17 21.76
C GLY A 85 1.86 -8.04 22.82
#